data_AF-A0A968U9D0-F1
#
_entry.id   AF-A0A968U9D0-F1
#
_cell.length_a   1.000
_cell.length_b   1.000
_cell.length_c   1.000
_cell.angle_alpha   90.00
_cell.angle_beta   90.00
_cell.angle_gamma   90.00
#
_symmetry.space_group_name_H-M   'P 1'
#
loop_
_entity.id
_entity.type
_entity.pdbx_description
1 polymer ?
#
loop_
_entity_poly.entity_id
_entity_poly.type
_entity_poly.pdbx_seq_one_letter_code
_entity_poly.pdbx_strand_id
1 'polypeptide(L)'
;MKKTIRLHHLLLKLVIASILLSSLDYPVQAQTFTPERSGVILLSQTSAEDFLDRGISLFEQKRYQEAIASLDKAVQIKPDFAEAWNNRGIALNELKRYDEAIASYNNQFK
;
A
#
# COMPACT_ATOMS: atom_id res chain seq x y z
N MET A 1 12.71 -31.61 -19.04
CA MET A 1 11.55 -31.02 -18.32
C MET A 1 11.51 -29.48 -18.28
N LYS A 2 12.58 -28.72 -18.59
CA LYS A 2 12.56 -27.23 -18.53
C LYS A 2 11.97 -26.53 -19.77
N LYS A 3 11.91 -27.18 -20.94
CA LYS A 3 11.40 -26.58 -22.20
C LYS A 3 9.87 -26.42 -22.23
N THR A 4 9.13 -27.35 -21.64
CA THR A 4 7.65 -27.34 -21.58
C THR A 4 7.09 -26.20 -20.73
N ILE A 5 7.78 -25.84 -19.64
CA ILE A 5 7.40 -24.70 -18.78
C ILE A 5 7.53 -23.38 -19.55
N ARG A 6 8.60 -23.21 -20.33
CA ARG A 6 8.81 -21.98 -21.14
C ARG A 6 7.75 -21.83 -22.23
N LEU A 7 7.33 -22.92 -22.86
CA LEU A 7 6.30 -22.90 -23.89
C LEU A 7 4.92 -22.58 -23.31
N HIS A 8 4.55 -23.21 -22.19
CA HIS A 8 3.28 -22.94 -21.51
C HIS A 8 3.17 -21.48 -21.05
N HIS A 9 4.27 -20.93 -20.52
CA HIS A 9 4.34 -19.54 -20.09
C HIS A 9 4.28 -18.54 -21.25
N LEU A 10 4.80 -18.91 -22.43
CA LEU A 10 4.69 -18.08 -23.64
C LEU A 10 3.25 -18.06 -24.18
N LEU A 11 2.58 -19.20 -24.18
CA LEU A 11 1.17 -19.32 -24.59
C LEU A 11 0.25 -18.53 -23.67
N LEU A 12 0.46 -18.58 -22.35
CA LEU A 12 -0.31 -17.82 -21.38
C LEU A 12 -0.19 -16.30 -21.61
N LYS A 13 1.01 -15.81 -21.93
CA LYS A 13 1.23 -14.39 -22.25
C LYS A 13 0.52 -13.95 -23.54
N LEU A 14 0.50 -14.81 -24.56
CA LEU A 14 -0.17 -14.50 -25.83
C LEU A 14 -1.69 -14.46 -25.68
N VAL A 15 -2.27 -15.35 -24.89
CA VAL A 15 -3.72 -15.36 -24.61
C VAL A 15 -4.15 -14.08 -23.89
N ILE A 16 -3.37 -13.62 -22.90
CA ILE A 16 -3.65 -12.37 -22.17
C ILE A 16 -3.53 -11.15 -23.08
N ALA A 17 -2.53 -11.10 -23.96
CA ALA A 17 -2.35 -10.00 -24.90
C ALA A 17 -3.52 -9.86 -25.90
N SER A 18 -4.06 -10.99 -26.37
CA SER A 18 -5.23 -11.00 -27.28
C SER A 18 -6.51 -10.52 -26.60
N ILE A 19 -6.71 -10.86 -25.33
CA ILE A 19 -7.86 -10.41 -24.55
C ILE A 19 -7.78 -8.89 -24.33
N LEU A 20 -6.59 -8.36 -24.02
CA LEU A 20 -6.38 -6.92 -23.82
C LEU A 20 -6.52 -6.11 -25.12
N LEU A 21 -6.16 -6.68 -26.27
CA LEU A 21 -6.26 -5.99 -27.56
C LEU A 21 -7.72 -5.82 -28.02
N SER A 22 -8.63 -6.70 -27.59
CA SER A 22 -10.07 -6.60 -27.88
C SER A 22 -10.82 -5.55 -27.04
N SER A 23 -10.19 -4.95 -26.02
CA SER A 23 -10.83 -4.01 -25.09
C SER A 23 -10.41 -2.54 -25.27
N LEU A 24 -9.72 -2.21 -26.36
CA LEU A 24 -9.26 -0.85 -26.69
C LEU A 24 -10.39 0.05 -27.23
N ASP A 25 -11.47 0.20 -26.45
CA ASP A 25 -12.45 1.26 -26.67
C ASP A 25 -13.10 1.71 -25.34
N TYR A 26 -12.33 2.32 -24.43
CA TYR A 26 -12.92 3.13 -23.36
C TYR A 26 -12.08 4.38 -23.03
N PRO A 27 -12.65 5.59 -23.18
CA PRO A 27 -12.06 6.84 -22.74
C PRO A 27 -12.33 7.14 -21.25
N VAL A 28 -11.44 7.94 -20.67
CA VAL A 28 -11.40 8.46 -19.29
C VAL A 28 -12.60 9.35 -18.93
N GLN A 29 -13.21 9.18 -17.75
CA GLN A 29 -13.77 10.25 -16.89
C GLN A 29 -14.26 9.78 -15.50
N ALA A 30 -13.76 10.45 -14.45
CA ALA A 30 -14.31 10.76 -13.12
C ALA A 30 -14.92 9.67 -12.18
N GLN A 31 -14.21 9.47 -11.06
CA GLN A 31 -14.69 9.26 -9.67
C GLN A 31 -16.09 8.66 -9.47
N THR A 32 -16.16 7.35 -9.16
CA THR A 32 -17.14 6.82 -8.20
C THR A 32 -16.56 5.61 -7.45
N PHE A 33 -16.55 5.75 -6.13
CA PHE A 33 -16.43 4.72 -5.11
C PHE A 33 -17.33 3.50 -5.40
N THR A 34 -16.77 2.28 -5.40
CA THR A 34 -17.14 1.18 -4.48
C THR A 34 -16.23 -0.04 -4.66
N PRO A 35 -16.10 -0.88 -3.61
CA PRO A 35 -15.07 -1.90 -3.48
C PRO A 35 -15.60 -3.27 -3.93
N GLU A 36 -15.11 -3.80 -5.04
CA GLU A 36 -15.47 -5.15 -5.50
C GLU A 36 -14.21 -5.89 -5.95
N ARG A 37 -13.66 -6.67 -5.02
CA ARG A 37 -12.93 -7.93 -5.24
C ARG A 37 -12.48 -8.20 -6.69
N SER A 38 -11.32 -7.69 -7.06
CA SER A 38 -10.58 -8.25 -8.20
C SER A 38 -9.49 -9.18 -7.65
N GLY A 39 -9.89 -10.44 -7.45
CA GLY A 39 -9.04 -11.56 -7.09
C GLY A 39 -8.10 -12.00 -8.20
N VAL A 40 -7.28 -11.07 -8.71
CA VAL A 40 -6.16 -11.38 -9.59
C VAL A 40 -4.98 -10.60 -9.03
N ILE A 41 -4.12 -11.32 -8.33
CA ILE A 41 -2.86 -10.90 -7.69
C ILE A 41 -2.24 -9.71 -8.43
N LEU A 42 -2.60 -8.49 -8.01
CA LEU A 42 -1.75 -7.32 -8.17
C LEU A 42 -0.57 -7.64 -7.27
N LEU A 43 0.56 -7.97 -7.90
CA LEU A 43 1.84 -7.95 -7.24
C LEU A 43 1.97 -6.58 -6.59
N SER A 44 1.71 -6.58 -5.29
CA SER A 44 1.92 -5.53 -4.30
C SER A 44 2.73 -4.37 -4.86
N GLN A 45 2.04 -3.41 -5.46
CA GLN A 45 2.51 -2.04 -5.33
C GLN A 45 2.13 -1.68 -3.92
N THR A 46 3.04 -1.94 -2.98
CA THR A 46 2.91 -1.49 -1.59
C THR A 46 2.67 0.01 -1.61
N SER A 47 1.41 0.40 -1.54
CA SER A 47 1.01 1.80 -1.53
C SER A 47 1.29 2.39 -0.15
N ALA A 48 1.35 3.71 -0.04
CA ALA A 48 1.50 4.34 1.28
C ALA A 48 0.29 3.99 2.16
N GLU A 49 -0.88 3.84 1.53
CA GLU A 49 -2.16 3.43 2.11
C GLU A 49 -2.10 2.01 2.69
N ASP A 50 -1.50 1.04 1.99
CA ASP A 50 -1.34 -0.33 2.52
C ASP A 50 -0.50 -0.37 3.80
N PHE A 51 0.57 0.45 3.83
CA PHE A 51 1.43 0.55 5.01
C PHE A 51 0.75 1.25 6.19
N LEU A 52 -0.13 2.22 5.90
CA LEU A 52 -0.98 2.85 6.89
C LEU A 52 -1.94 1.83 7.51
N ASP A 53 -2.71 1.11 6.69
CA ASP A 53 -3.66 0.10 7.15
C ASP A 53 -2.99 -0.99 7.98
N ARG A 54 -1.81 -1.44 7.52
CA ARG A 54 -0.98 -2.38 8.28
C ARG A 54 -0.51 -1.79 9.60
N GLY A 55 -0.10 -0.52 9.62
CA GLY A 55 0.30 0.20 10.82
C GLY A 55 -0.82 0.25 11.86
N ILE A 56 -2.03 0.60 11.43
CA ILE A 56 -3.24 0.65 12.27
C ILE A 56 -3.57 -0.75 12.81
N SER A 57 -3.56 -1.78 11.95
CA SER A 57 -3.82 -3.16 12.38
C SER A 57 -2.83 -3.66 13.44
N LEU A 58 -1.56 -3.29 13.31
CA LEU A 58 -0.52 -3.62 14.30
C LEU A 58 -0.67 -2.82 15.60
N PHE A 59 -1.14 -1.58 15.51
CA PHE A 59 -1.45 -0.75 16.67
C PHE A 59 -2.56 -1.36 17.53
N GLU A 60 -3.64 -1.84 16.89
CA GLU A 60 -4.73 -2.56 17.57
C GLU A 60 -4.24 -3.84 18.27
N GLN A 61 -3.24 -4.50 17.71
CA GLN A 61 -2.56 -5.66 18.31
C GLN A 61 -1.58 -5.28 19.44
N LYS A 62 -1.48 -3.99 19.80
CA LYS A 62 -0.51 -3.42 20.75
C LYS A 62 0.96 -3.64 20.33
N ARG A 63 1.21 -3.91 19.05
CA ARG A 63 2.54 -4.09 18.46
C ARG A 63 3.09 -2.75 17.98
N TYR A 64 3.20 -1.80 18.89
CA TYR A 64 3.46 -0.39 18.59
C TYR A 64 4.77 -0.16 17.82
N GLN A 65 5.83 -0.92 18.11
CA GLN A 65 7.11 -0.81 17.38
C GLN A 65 6.98 -1.19 15.90
N GLU A 66 6.20 -2.22 15.59
CA GLU A 66 5.99 -2.68 14.21
C GLU A 66 4.97 -1.81 13.48
N ALA A 67 4.01 -1.25 14.21
CA ALA A 67 3.12 -0.22 13.71
C ALA A 67 3.92 1.00 13.23
N ILE A 68 4.85 1.49 14.06
CA ILE A 68 5.75 2.59 13.70
C ILE A 68 6.58 2.25 12.45
N ALA A 69 7.14 1.04 12.36
CA ALA A 69 7.93 0.64 11.20
C ALA A 69 7.10 0.59 9.90
N SER A 70 5.81 0.25 9.98
CA SER A 70 4.90 0.31 8.83
C SER A 70 4.59 1.77 8.48
N LEU A 71 4.30 2.60 9.47
CA LEU A 71 3.99 4.02 9.28
C LEU A 71 5.19 4.82 8.76
N ASP A 72 6.41 4.47 9.16
CA ASP A 72 7.66 5.03 8.62
C ASP A 72 7.77 4.78 7.11
N LYS A 73 7.34 3.60 6.63
CA LYS A 73 7.32 3.32 5.18
C LYS A 73 6.23 4.10 4.47
N ALA A 74 5.07 4.28 5.09
CA ALA A 74 3.98 5.08 4.54
C ALA A 74 4.44 6.54 4.31
N VAL A 75 5.10 7.16 5.30
CA VAL A 75 5.61 8.54 5.17
C VAL A 75 6.83 8.66 4.26
N GLN A 76 7.61 7.60 4.06
CA GLN A 76 8.70 7.59 3.07
C GLN A 76 8.16 7.59 1.62
N ILE A 77 7.06 6.88 1.38
CA ILE A 77 6.41 6.84 0.06
C ILE A 77 5.63 8.13 -0.18
N LYS A 78 4.92 8.61 0.84
CA LYS A 78 4.08 9.80 0.79
C LYS A 78 4.38 10.72 1.97
N PRO A 79 5.33 11.65 1.83
CA PRO A 79 5.75 12.54 2.92
C PRO A 79 4.64 13.46 3.43
N ASP A 80 3.68 13.82 2.57
CA ASP A 80 2.49 14.62 2.86
C ASP A 80 1.34 13.80 3.46
N PHE A 81 1.59 12.53 3.85
CA PHE A 81 0.54 11.67 4.40
C PHE A 81 0.28 11.99 5.87
N ALA A 82 -0.53 13.03 6.08
CA ALA A 82 -1.01 13.50 7.38
C ALA A 82 -1.45 12.37 8.32
N GLU A 83 -2.23 11.42 7.81
CA GLU A 83 -2.78 10.32 8.59
C GLU A 83 -1.69 9.36 9.11
N ALA A 84 -0.68 9.08 8.28
CA ALA A 84 0.45 8.24 8.69
C ALA A 84 1.31 8.92 9.78
N TRP A 85 1.56 10.22 9.65
CA TRP A 85 2.25 10.99 10.70
C TRP A 85 1.48 11.03 12.01
N ASN A 86 0.15 11.20 11.95
CA ASN A 86 -0.70 11.21 13.13
C ASN A 86 -0.69 9.86 13.85
N ASN A 87 -0.94 8.76 13.12
CA ASN A 87 -0.91 7.42 13.68
C ASN A 87 0.47 7.04 14.23
N ARG A 88 1.54 7.55 13.62
CA ARG A 88 2.91 7.36 14.12
C ARG A 88 3.12 8.05 15.46
N GLY A 89 2.64 9.28 15.59
CA GLY A 89 2.66 10.04 16.85
C GLY A 89 1.89 9.32 17.96
N ILE A 90 0.71 8.79 17.65
CA ILE A 90 -0.11 8.01 18.60
C ILE A 90 0.64 6.74 19.03
N ALA A 91 1.20 5.97 18.08
CA ALA A 91 1.98 4.77 18.39
C ALA A 91 3.23 5.05 19.25
N LEU A 92 3.90 6.18 19.04
CA LEU A 92 5.02 6.63 19.86
C LEU A 92 4.59 7.08 21.26
N ASN A 93 3.40 7.68 21.38
CA ASN A 93 2.82 8.08 22.65
C ASN A 93 2.51 6.86 23.54
N GLU A 94 1.97 5.78 22.96
CA GLU A 94 1.75 4.51 23.67
C GLU A 94 3.05 3.87 24.19
N LEU A 95 4.16 4.09 23.47
CA LEU A 95 5.50 3.69 23.90
C LEU A 95 6.18 4.68 24.84
N LYS A 96 5.51 5.77 25.24
CA LYS A 96 6.05 6.86 26.07
C LYS A 96 7.26 7.58 25.44
N ARG A 97 7.38 7.56 24.11
CA ARG A 97 8.44 8.23 23.34
C ARG A 97 7.95 9.62 22.88
N TYR A 98 7.69 10.48 23.85
CA TYR A 98 6.99 11.75 23.63
C TYR A 98 7.75 12.71 22.71
N ASP A 99 9.07 12.78 22.82
CA ASP A 99 9.91 13.66 21.99
C ASP A 99 9.78 13.32 20.49
N GLU A 100 9.73 12.03 20.17
CA GLU A 100 9.58 11.55 18.79
C GLU A 100 8.14 11.67 18.28
N ALA A 101 7.16 11.57 19.17
CA ALA A 101 5.76 11.84 18.83
C ALA A 101 5.58 13.31 18.42
N ILE A 102 6.16 14.24 19.19
CA ILE A 102 6.14 15.68 18.87
C ILE A 102 6.83 15.95 17.52
N ALA A 103 7.98 15.32 17.28
CA ALA A 103 8.66 15.44 15.99
C ALA A 103 7.80 14.93 14.82
N SER A 104 7.00 13.88 15.04
CA SER A 104 6.09 13.33 14.02
C SER A 104 4.99 14.32 13.65
N TYR A 105 4.37 14.96 14.65
CA TYR A 105 3.33 15.97 14.40
C TYR A 105 3.89 17.23 13.73
N ASN A 106 5.12 17.62 14.05
CA ASN A 106 5.76 18.79 13.44
C ASN A 106 6.15 18.57 11.97
N ASN A 107 6.49 17.33 11.58
CA ASN A 107 6.85 17.02 10.20
C ASN A 107 5.66 17.08 9.23
N GLN A 108 4.41 17.08 9.73
CA GLN A 108 3.21 17.19 8.91
C GLN A 108 3.07 18.55 8.21
N PHE A 109 3.72 19.60 8.73
CA PHE A 109 3.55 21.00 8.26
C PHE A 109 4.78 21.55 7.51
N LYS A 110 5.68 20.67 7.06
CA LYS A 110 6.96 21.07 6.48
C LYS A 110 6.95 21.14 4.95
#